data_AF-A0AAN9A2F6-F1
#
_entry.id   AF-A0AAN9A2F6-F1
#
_cell.length_a   1.000
_cell.length_b   1.000
_cell.length_c   1.000
_cell.angle_alpha   90.00
_cell.angle_beta   90.00
_cell.angle_gamma   90.00
#
_symmetry.space_group_name_H-M   'P 1'
#
loop_
_entity.id
_entity.type
_entity.pdbx_description
1 polymer ?
#
loop_
_entity_poly.entity_id
_entity_poly.type
_entity_poly.pdbx_seq_one_letter_code
_entity_poly.pdbx_strand_id
1 'polypeptide(L)'
;MSVNILSLSSWVFLLLSLHYAFVFQRTESENGSIELVDESLIWPYDEKFGSRFRVYFESLKFRLQAPLDSGDGPLSQLEPYLTCAALYDAAKGSKISEDFHFDLNNPVARNLLSCKFKKIRDEQKEAIGITLPLILAGVPEEWIAHPKQAVMSVTRPHSDIFLVVRIEKVLQGSVSQIVEPYLKSIDPKSIQKLQRTIKTCCQRLGDFRMPFGWCARPLFKNSGHLDTESHFSPIYRCEEKKLNESEIVKMLADIRKPEKMNKLTVIPGSVIIKILPMEVTLPSKKMFTCSYSS
;
A
#
# COMPACT_ATOMS: atom_id res chain seq x y z
N MET A 1 -12.40 22.24 -4.07
CA MET A 1 -11.60 22.76 -2.94
C MET A 1 -12.45 22.63 -1.69
N SER A 2 -11.98 21.86 -0.71
CA SER A 2 -11.99 22.23 0.70
C SER A 2 -11.38 21.08 1.51
N VAL A 3 -10.38 21.45 2.31
CA VAL A 3 -9.73 20.65 3.35
C VAL A 3 -10.65 20.64 4.57
N ASN A 4 -10.68 19.56 5.35
CA ASN A 4 -10.91 19.67 6.78
C ASN A 4 -10.09 18.63 7.55
N ILE A 5 -9.11 19.15 8.29
CA ILE A 5 -8.62 18.61 9.55
C ILE A 5 -9.62 19.08 10.62
N LEU A 6 -9.99 18.24 11.59
CA LEU A 6 -10.03 18.66 13.00
C LEU A 6 -10.18 17.48 13.96
N SER A 7 -9.45 17.67 15.06
CA SER A 7 -9.29 16.85 16.25
C SER A 7 -10.43 17.09 17.25
N LEU A 8 -10.91 16.00 17.84
CA LEU A 8 -11.61 15.84 19.14
C LEU A 8 -12.55 16.97 19.62
N SER A 9 -13.84 16.69 19.56
CA SER A 9 -14.70 16.73 20.77
C SER A 9 -15.91 15.79 20.58
N SER A 10 -16.12 14.89 21.55
CA SER A 10 -17.09 13.77 21.50
C SER A 10 -18.59 14.16 21.46
N TRP A 11 -18.92 15.43 21.18
CA TRP A 11 -20.32 15.89 21.08
C TRP A 11 -20.79 16.09 19.64
N VAL A 12 -19.89 16.18 18.66
CA VAL A 12 -20.26 16.36 17.25
C VAL A 12 -20.75 15.05 16.60
N PHE A 13 -20.30 13.88 17.10
CA PHE A 13 -20.72 12.58 16.57
C PHE A 13 -22.18 12.24 16.87
N LEU A 14 -22.75 12.72 17.98
CA LEU A 14 -24.14 12.44 18.33
C LEU A 14 -25.13 13.26 17.49
N LEU A 15 -24.75 14.49 17.11
CA LEU A 15 -25.56 15.32 16.21
C LEU A 15 -25.42 14.92 14.74
N LEU A 16 -24.24 14.48 14.30
CA LEU A 16 -24.08 13.92 12.95
C LEU A 16 -24.75 12.55 12.80
N SER A 17 -24.78 11.73 13.85
CA SER A 17 -25.51 10.45 13.80
C SER A 17 -27.03 10.62 13.75
N LEU A 18 -27.56 11.75 14.22
CA LEU A 18 -28.99 12.09 14.10
C LEU A 18 -29.33 12.81 12.78
N HIS A 19 -28.35 13.45 12.13
CA HIS A 19 -28.54 14.09 10.81
C HIS A 19 -28.20 13.18 9.61
N TYR A 20 -27.53 12.03 9.82
CA TYR A 20 -27.29 11.02 8.79
C TYR A 20 -28.34 9.90 8.76
N ALA A 21 -29.34 9.98 9.65
CA ALA A 21 -30.59 9.26 9.50
C ALA A 21 -31.54 10.14 8.68
N PHE A 22 -32.06 9.62 7.57
CA PHE A 22 -33.04 10.26 6.67
C PHE A 22 -32.52 11.35 5.73
N VAL A 23 -31.76 10.93 4.72
CA VAL A 23 -31.97 11.47 3.36
C VAL A 23 -32.68 10.40 2.55
N PHE A 24 -33.98 10.23 2.80
CA PHE A 24 -34.88 9.57 1.87
C PHE A 24 -35.28 10.57 0.80
N GLN A 25 -35.21 10.15 -0.45
CA GLN A 25 -35.74 10.91 -1.57
C GLN A 25 -37.26 11.01 -1.39
N ARG A 26 -37.74 12.14 -0.85
CA ARG A 26 -39.17 12.43 -0.68
C ARG A 26 -39.79 12.62 -2.06
N THR A 27 -40.51 11.61 -2.54
CA THR A 27 -41.53 11.83 -3.57
C THR A 27 -42.82 12.21 -2.87
N GLU A 28 -43.12 13.50 -2.80
CA GLU A 28 -44.43 13.99 -2.39
C GLU A 28 -45.42 13.70 -3.52
N SER A 29 -46.46 12.91 -3.24
CA SER A 29 -47.66 12.89 -4.09
C SER A 29 -48.46 14.16 -3.84
N GLU A 30 -49.19 14.65 -4.85
CA GLU A 30 -49.98 15.91 -4.82
C GLU A 30 -51.07 15.97 -3.72
N ASN A 31 -51.22 14.89 -2.94
CA ASN A 31 -52.33 14.69 -2.02
C ASN A 31 -51.88 14.72 -0.55
N GLY A 32 -50.59 14.93 -0.26
CA GLY A 32 -50.07 15.08 1.10
C GLY A 32 -50.14 13.82 1.99
N SER A 33 -50.41 12.65 1.42
CA SER A 33 -50.38 11.37 2.14
C SER A 33 -48.99 10.77 2.12
N ILE A 34 -48.42 10.51 3.30
CA ILE A 34 -47.13 9.82 3.48
C ILE A 34 -47.38 8.33 3.23
N GLU A 35 -46.92 7.80 2.09
CA GLU A 35 -46.84 6.35 1.90
C GLU A 35 -45.73 5.81 2.80
N LEU A 36 -46.11 5.04 3.82
CA LEU A 36 -45.17 4.25 4.61
C LEU A 36 -44.65 3.12 3.71
N VAL A 37 -43.45 3.30 3.15
CA VAL A 37 -42.73 2.21 2.48
C VAL A 37 -42.50 1.13 3.52
N ASP A 38 -43.05 -0.06 3.27
CA ASP A 38 -42.88 -1.23 4.14
C ASP A 38 -41.38 -1.53 4.33
N GLU A 39 -40.86 -1.23 5.52
CA GLU A 39 -39.44 -1.42 5.85
C GLU A 39 -38.99 -2.88 5.74
N SER A 40 -39.94 -3.84 5.72
CA SER A 40 -39.64 -5.26 5.54
C SER A 40 -39.22 -5.63 4.10
N LEU A 41 -39.44 -4.74 3.13
CA LEU A 41 -38.97 -4.88 1.75
C LEU A 41 -37.58 -4.27 1.52
N ILE A 42 -36.97 -3.67 2.54
CA ILE A 42 -35.63 -3.09 2.46
C ILE A 42 -34.60 -4.21 2.67
N TRP A 43 -34.15 -4.80 1.57
CA TRP A 43 -32.99 -5.68 1.59
C TRP A 43 -31.72 -4.84 1.75
N PRO A 44 -30.75 -5.26 2.59
CA PRO A 44 -29.45 -4.63 2.61
C PRO A 44 -28.85 -4.67 1.20
N TYR A 45 -28.13 -3.62 0.82
CA TYR A 45 -27.47 -3.54 -0.48
C TYR A 45 -26.65 -4.82 -0.73
N ASP A 46 -27.04 -5.59 -1.76
CA ASP A 46 -26.34 -6.80 -2.15
C ASP A 46 -25.06 -6.40 -2.88
N GLU A 47 -23.96 -6.31 -2.11
CA GLU A 47 -22.66 -5.92 -2.62
C GLU A 47 -22.11 -7.02 -3.54
N LYS A 48 -22.34 -6.85 -4.84
CA LYS A 48 -21.80 -7.72 -5.89
C LYS A 48 -20.30 -7.48 -6.02
N PHE A 49 -19.52 -8.12 -5.15
CA PHE A 49 -18.09 -8.26 -5.37
C PHE A 49 -17.90 -8.99 -6.70
N GLY A 50 -17.25 -8.34 -7.67
CA GLY A 50 -16.84 -9.03 -8.90
C GLY A 50 -15.76 -10.08 -8.59
N SER A 51 -14.67 -10.08 -9.33
CA SER A 51 -13.54 -10.95 -8.99
C SER A 51 -12.85 -10.48 -7.71
N ARG A 52 -12.94 -11.29 -6.65
CA ARG A 52 -12.26 -11.05 -5.38
C ARG A 52 -11.08 -12.00 -5.20
N PHE A 53 -9.98 -11.45 -4.70
CA PHE A 53 -8.75 -12.20 -4.52
C PHE A 53 -7.95 -11.68 -3.33
N ARG A 54 -7.12 -12.56 -2.79
CA ARG A 54 -6.18 -12.23 -1.73
C ARG A 54 -4.79 -12.08 -2.30
N VAL A 55 -4.12 -11.02 -1.91
CA VAL A 55 -2.75 -10.70 -2.28
C VAL A 55 -1.86 -10.93 -1.06
N TYR A 56 -0.84 -11.77 -1.22
CA TYR A 56 0.18 -12.06 -0.23
C TYR A 56 1.48 -11.42 -0.67
N PHE A 57 1.99 -10.47 0.11
CA PHE A 57 3.28 -9.84 -0.14
C PHE A 57 4.37 -10.67 0.54
N GLU A 58 5.11 -11.46 -0.24
CA GLU A 58 6.04 -12.46 0.30
C GLU A 58 7.45 -11.91 0.48
N SER A 59 8.01 -11.26 -0.55
CA SER A 59 9.35 -10.68 -0.45
C SER A 59 9.60 -9.53 -1.42
N LEU A 60 10.43 -8.59 -0.97
CA LEU A 60 11.08 -7.58 -1.79
C LEU A 60 12.58 -7.74 -1.54
N LYS A 61 13.38 -7.95 -2.59
CA LYS A 61 14.84 -8.13 -2.46
C LYS A 61 15.56 -7.38 -3.57
N PHE A 62 16.44 -6.46 -3.21
CA PHE A 62 17.37 -5.84 -4.15
C PHE A 62 18.66 -6.65 -4.25
N ARG A 63 19.40 -6.48 -5.35
CA ARG A 63 20.72 -7.09 -5.53
C ARG A 63 21.75 -6.57 -4.52
N LEU A 64 21.61 -5.30 -4.12
CA LEU A 64 22.42 -4.70 -3.08
C LEU A 64 22.03 -5.25 -1.70
N GLN A 65 22.79 -6.23 -1.23
CA GLN A 65 22.65 -6.83 0.09
C GLN A 65 24.02 -6.94 0.74
N ALA A 66 24.07 -6.77 2.06
CA ALA A 66 25.27 -7.04 2.82
C ALA A 66 24.93 -7.48 4.25
N PRO A 67 25.90 -8.04 4.98
CA PRO A 67 25.73 -8.30 6.41
C PRO A 67 25.43 -6.99 7.15
N LEU A 68 24.38 -6.98 7.96
CA LEU A 68 24.01 -5.82 8.79
C LEU A 68 24.94 -5.66 10.01
N ASP A 69 25.53 -6.77 10.45
CA ASP A 69 26.48 -6.88 11.55
C ASP A 69 27.88 -7.24 11.04
N SER A 70 28.89 -7.09 11.89
CA SER A 70 30.32 -7.20 11.57
C SER A 70 30.69 -8.52 10.89
N GLY A 71 30.82 -8.48 9.55
CA GLY A 71 31.65 -9.38 8.76
C GLY A 71 30.99 -10.66 8.24
N ASP A 72 30.23 -11.39 9.07
CA ASP A 72 29.87 -12.80 8.78
C ASP A 72 28.38 -13.15 8.96
N GLY A 73 27.52 -12.13 8.89
CA GLY A 73 26.07 -12.30 8.99
C GLY A 73 25.38 -12.62 7.65
N PRO A 74 24.13 -13.13 7.68
CA PRO A 74 23.36 -13.37 6.47
C PRO A 74 23.14 -12.07 5.69
N LEU A 75 23.28 -12.16 4.36
CA LEU A 75 23.03 -11.03 3.47
C LEU A 75 21.60 -10.53 3.64
N SER A 76 21.47 -9.25 3.95
CA SER A 76 20.20 -8.60 4.21
C SER A 76 20.12 -7.26 3.49
N GLN A 77 18.90 -6.74 3.36
CA GLN A 77 18.70 -5.39 2.87
C GLN A 77 19.38 -4.38 3.80
N LEU A 78 20.08 -3.42 3.20
CA LEU A 78 20.87 -2.42 3.93
C LEU A 78 20.03 -1.33 4.58
N GLU A 79 18.82 -1.10 4.06
CA GLU A 79 17.95 -0.02 4.49
C GLU A 79 16.47 -0.44 4.45
N PRO A 80 15.61 0.26 5.22
CA PRO A 80 14.18 0.01 5.21
C PRO A 80 13.52 0.62 3.96
N TYR A 81 12.62 -0.14 3.35
CA TYR A 81 11.75 0.30 2.26
C TYR A 81 10.32 0.42 2.72
N LEU A 82 9.61 1.42 2.20
CA LEU A 82 8.19 1.59 2.43
C LEU A 82 7.48 1.21 1.16
N THR A 83 6.56 0.27 1.29
CA THR A 83 5.91 -0.33 0.14
C THR A 83 4.42 -0.13 0.25
N CYS A 84 3.83 0.34 -0.84
CA CYS A 84 2.38 0.41 -0.98
C CYS A 84 1.95 -0.19 -2.31
N ALA A 85 0.78 -0.81 -2.30
CA ALA A 85 0.16 -1.43 -3.45
C ALA A 85 -1.20 -0.80 -3.72
N ALA A 86 -1.51 -0.57 -4.99
CA ALA A 86 -2.83 -0.12 -5.43
C ALA A 86 -3.17 -0.68 -6.80
N LEU A 87 -4.46 -0.75 -7.09
CA LEU A 87 -5.02 -1.17 -8.36
C LEU A 87 -5.21 0.03 -9.28
N TYR A 88 -4.80 -0.16 -10.53
CA TYR A 88 -4.94 0.82 -11.59
C TYR A 88 -5.61 0.17 -12.78
N ASP A 89 -6.53 0.92 -13.38
CA ASP A 89 -7.16 0.59 -14.64
C ASP A 89 -6.51 1.46 -15.73
N ALA A 90 -5.69 0.84 -16.57
CA ALA A 90 -5.03 1.54 -17.67
C ALA A 90 -5.99 1.84 -18.84
N ALA A 91 -7.11 1.11 -18.96
CA ALA A 91 -8.12 1.35 -19.99
C ALA A 91 -8.97 2.58 -19.65
N LYS A 92 -9.40 2.70 -18.38
CA LYS A 92 -10.07 3.91 -17.87
C LYS A 92 -9.11 5.06 -17.60
N GLY A 93 -7.84 4.74 -17.37
CA GLY A 93 -6.80 5.71 -17.09
C GLY A 93 -6.84 6.27 -15.67
N SER A 94 -7.23 5.46 -14.68
CA SER A 94 -7.42 5.91 -13.30
C SER A 94 -6.98 4.87 -12.27
N LYS A 95 -6.61 5.33 -11.08
CA LYS A 95 -6.48 4.49 -9.89
C LYS A 95 -7.88 4.05 -9.43
N ILE A 96 -8.04 2.76 -9.11
CA ILE A 96 -9.34 2.15 -8.78
C ILE A 96 -9.40 1.55 -7.37
N SER A 97 -8.32 1.63 -6.59
CA SER A 97 -8.31 1.24 -5.17
C SER A 97 -7.56 2.24 -4.32
N GLU A 98 -7.72 2.16 -3.00
CA GLU A 98 -6.85 2.85 -2.05
C GLU A 98 -5.43 2.25 -2.01
N ASP A 99 -4.53 2.96 -1.34
CA ASP A 99 -3.16 2.53 -1.13
C ASP A 99 -3.07 1.57 0.06
N PHE A 100 -2.81 0.31 -0.24
CA PHE A 100 -2.50 -0.69 0.78
C PHE A 100 -1.02 -0.63 1.13
N HIS A 101 -0.70 -0.16 2.33
CA HIS A 101 0.67 -0.14 2.84
C HIS A 101 1.00 -1.51 3.43
N PHE A 102 2.15 -2.08 3.07
CA PHE A 102 2.62 -3.35 3.57
C PHE A 102 4.08 -3.27 3.96
N ASP A 103 4.51 -4.13 4.90
CA ASP A 103 5.87 -4.10 5.45
C ASP A 103 6.60 -5.44 5.31
N LEU A 104 7.61 -5.46 4.44
CA LEU A 104 8.51 -6.60 4.20
C LEU A 104 9.90 -6.42 4.82
N ASN A 105 10.13 -5.36 5.59
CA ASN A 105 11.42 -5.08 6.20
C ASN A 105 11.76 -6.13 7.27
N ASN A 106 13.05 -6.43 7.42
CA ASN A 106 13.53 -7.23 8.54
C ASN A 106 13.51 -6.41 9.85
N PRO A 107 13.55 -7.06 11.03
CA PRO A 107 13.51 -6.35 12.31
C PRO A 107 14.64 -5.32 12.49
N VAL A 108 15.82 -5.60 11.94
CA VAL A 108 16.99 -4.71 12.02
C VAL A 108 16.76 -3.42 11.24
N ALA A 109 16.25 -3.48 10.01
CA ALA A 109 15.92 -2.32 9.20
C ALA A 109 14.78 -1.50 9.81
N ARG A 110 13.79 -2.15 10.45
CA ARG A 110 12.74 -1.45 11.21
C ARG A 110 13.30 -0.66 12.39
N ASN A 111 14.27 -1.23 13.10
CA ASN A 111 14.92 -0.54 14.22
C ASN A 111 15.63 0.75 13.77
N LEU A 112 16.09 0.83 12.52
CA LEU A 112 16.68 2.07 11.98
C LEU A 112 15.66 3.22 11.89
N LEU A 113 14.38 2.92 11.64
CA LEU A 113 13.30 3.92 11.64
C LEU A 113 12.80 4.26 13.05
N SER A 114 12.88 3.30 13.97
CA SER A 114 12.26 3.37 15.31
C SER A 114 13.07 4.18 16.35
N CYS A 115 14.24 4.73 15.99
CA CYS A 115 15.12 5.41 16.95
C CYS A 115 14.47 6.61 17.66
N LYS A 116 13.46 7.27 17.08
CA LYS A 116 12.73 8.37 17.76
C LYS A 116 11.60 7.88 18.67
N PHE A 117 10.92 6.80 18.28
CA PHE A 117 9.76 6.27 19.02
C PHE A 117 10.13 5.41 20.24
N LYS A 118 11.39 4.99 20.40
CA LYS A 118 11.83 4.37 21.67
C LYS A 118 11.96 5.41 22.79
N LYS A 119 12.54 6.59 22.52
CA LYS A 119 12.63 7.68 23.51
C LYS A 119 11.27 8.17 23.99
N ILE A 120 10.32 8.38 23.07
CA ILE A 120 8.98 8.88 23.44
C ILE A 120 8.14 7.80 24.13
N ARG A 121 8.22 6.52 23.71
CA ARG A 121 7.45 5.45 24.36
C ARG A 121 7.99 5.04 25.72
N ASP A 122 9.29 5.14 25.97
CA ASP A 122 9.83 4.90 27.30
C ASP A 122 9.45 6.02 28.28
N GLU A 123 9.26 7.26 27.81
CA GLU A 123 8.78 8.40 28.62
C GLU A 123 7.23 8.46 28.72
N GLN A 124 6.48 8.00 27.72
CA GLN A 124 5.00 8.02 27.72
C GLN A 124 4.34 6.76 28.29
N LYS A 125 5.07 5.64 28.40
CA LYS A 125 4.58 4.43 29.09
C LYS A 125 4.30 4.67 30.57
N GLU A 126 4.92 5.66 31.19
CA GLU A 126 4.63 6.07 32.57
C GLU A 126 3.45 7.03 32.71
N ALA A 127 3.04 7.73 31.63
CA ALA A 127 2.07 8.82 31.74
C ALA A 127 0.66 8.50 31.17
N ILE A 128 0.54 7.59 30.19
CA ILE A 128 -0.75 7.35 29.53
C ILE A 128 -0.92 5.85 29.27
N GLY A 129 -1.54 5.15 30.23
CA GLY A 129 -1.97 3.76 30.12
C GLY A 129 -3.13 3.57 29.12
N ILE A 130 -3.01 4.10 27.90
CA ILE A 130 -3.90 3.78 26.79
C ILE A 130 -3.17 2.75 25.92
N THR A 131 -3.07 1.54 26.44
CA THR A 131 -2.90 0.36 25.60
C THR A 131 -4.16 0.30 24.74
N LEU A 132 -4.05 0.63 23.44
CA LEU A 132 -5.18 0.52 22.51
C LEU A 132 -5.85 -0.86 22.72
N PRO A 133 -7.18 -0.94 22.91
CA PRO A 133 -7.87 -2.20 23.15
C PRO A 133 -8.00 -3.01 21.84
N LEU A 134 -6.88 -3.33 21.21
CA LEU A 134 -6.79 -4.18 20.00
C LEU A 134 -6.67 -5.67 20.33
N ILE A 135 -6.53 -6.01 21.61
CA ILE A 135 -6.60 -7.39 22.12
C ILE A 135 -8.02 -7.99 21.90
N LEU A 136 -9.04 -7.19 21.59
CA LEU A 136 -10.44 -7.63 21.53
C LEU A 136 -10.81 -8.50 20.31
N ALA A 137 -9.94 -8.64 19.30
CA ALA A 137 -10.28 -9.38 18.05
C ALA A 137 -9.47 -10.66 17.80
N GLY A 138 -8.55 -11.06 18.69
CA GLY A 138 -7.66 -12.20 18.46
C GLY A 138 -6.83 -12.08 17.17
N VAL A 139 -6.48 -10.84 16.80
CA VAL A 139 -5.58 -10.52 15.69
C VAL A 139 -4.21 -10.21 16.30
N PRO A 140 -3.13 -10.90 15.90
CA PRO A 140 -1.79 -10.61 16.41
C PRO A 140 -1.41 -9.14 16.14
N GLU A 141 -0.79 -8.47 17.12
CA GLU A 141 -0.33 -7.09 16.98
C GLU A 141 0.62 -6.92 15.78
N GLU A 142 1.40 -7.95 15.46
CA GLU A 142 2.28 -7.98 14.29
C GLU A 142 1.53 -7.85 12.95
N TRP A 143 0.29 -8.32 12.85
CA TRP A 143 -0.49 -8.21 11.62
C TRP A 143 -0.96 -6.78 11.36
N ILE A 144 -1.16 -6.02 12.44
CA ILE A 144 -1.56 -4.61 12.38
C ILE A 144 -0.32 -3.74 12.21
N ALA A 145 0.76 -4.05 12.93
CA ALA A 145 2.02 -3.32 12.85
C ALA A 145 2.74 -3.54 11.51
N HIS A 146 2.66 -4.75 10.95
CA HIS A 146 3.36 -5.17 9.74
C HIS A 146 2.43 -5.95 8.81
N PRO A 147 1.45 -5.28 8.18
CA PRO A 147 0.54 -5.92 7.24
C PRO A 147 1.30 -6.51 6.04
N LYS A 148 0.97 -7.76 5.69
CA LYS A 148 1.58 -8.50 4.56
C LYS A 148 0.57 -9.14 3.63
N GLN A 149 -0.72 -8.93 3.88
CA GLN A 149 -1.80 -9.54 3.12
C GLN A 149 -2.93 -8.53 2.93
N ALA A 150 -3.47 -8.46 1.72
CA ALA A 150 -4.61 -7.63 1.39
C ALA A 150 -5.69 -8.45 0.70
N VAL A 151 -6.94 -8.05 0.87
CA VAL A 151 -8.04 -8.54 0.04
C VAL A 151 -8.48 -7.42 -0.87
N MET A 152 -8.53 -7.71 -2.16
CA MET A 152 -8.88 -6.76 -3.20
C MET A 152 -10.03 -7.33 -4.03
N SER A 153 -10.87 -6.44 -4.55
CA SER A 153 -12.01 -6.81 -5.38
C SER A 153 -12.06 -5.93 -6.62
N VAL A 154 -12.48 -6.53 -7.73
CA VAL A 154 -12.58 -5.87 -9.03
C VAL A 154 -13.93 -6.22 -9.64
N THR A 155 -14.79 -5.23 -9.82
CA THR A 155 -16.15 -5.43 -10.33
C THR A 155 -16.18 -5.84 -11.81
N ARG A 156 -15.29 -5.29 -12.63
CA ARG A 156 -15.21 -5.55 -14.08
C ARG A 156 -13.80 -6.00 -14.46
N PRO A 157 -13.50 -7.31 -14.40
CA PRO A 157 -12.16 -7.82 -14.69
C PRO A 157 -11.81 -7.67 -16.19
N HIS A 158 -10.61 -7.17 -16.48
CA HIS A 158 -10.04 -7.11 -17.82
C HIS A 158 -8.50 -7.08 -17.77
N SER A 159 -7.84 -7.35 -18.90
CA SER A 159 -6.38 -7.49 -18.97
C SER A 159 -5.59 -6.20 -18.69
N ASP A 160 -6.22 -5.04 -18.82
CA ASP A 160 -5.63 -3.72 -18.51
C ASP A 160 -5.73 -3.29 -17.02
N ILE A 161 -6.07 -4.20 -16.12
CA ILE A 161 -6.01 -3.95 -14.67
C ILE A 161 -4.66 -4.40 -14.15
N PHE A 162 -3.97 -3.47 -13.50
CA PHE A 162 -2.63 -3.69 -12.96
C PHE A 162 -2.62 -3.52 -11.45
N LEU A 163 -1.93 -4.43 -10.78
CA LEU A 163 -1.46 -4.21 -9.41
C LEU A 163 -0.12 -3.50 -9.50
N VAL A 164 -0.06 -2.26 -9.01
CA VAL A 164 1.15 -1.45 -8.96
C VAL A 164 1.69 -1.45 -7.55
N VAL A 165 2.96 -1.79 -7.40
CA VAL A 165 3.71 -1.64 -6.16
C VAL A 165 4.61 -0.43 -6.29
N ARG A 166 4.46 0.52 -5.38
CA ARG A 166 5.36 1.66 -5.23
C ARG A 166 6.29 1.39 -4.05
N ILE A 167 7.55 1.72 -4.26
CA ILE A 167 8.63 1.53 -3.30
C ILE A 167 9.22 2.89 -3.02
N GLU A 168 9.19 3.28 -1.75
CA GLU A 168 9.81 4.48 -1.22
C GLU A 168 10.93 4.09 -0.26
N LYS A 169 11.82 5.04 0.00
CA LYS A 169 12.87 4.92 1.01
C LYS A 169 12.97 6.20 1.81
N VAL A 170 13.82 6.19 2.85
CA VAL A 170 14.13 7.41 3.61
C VAL A 170 14.81 8.42 2.68
N LEU A 171 14.42 9.69 2.81
CA LEU A 171 14.96 10.79 2.01
C LEU A 171 16.49 10.87 2.12
N GLN A 172 17.16 10.75 0.97
CA GLN A 172 18.61 10.74 0.82
C GLN A 172 18.99 11.40 -0.52
N GLY A 173 19.53 12.61 -0.48
CA GLY A 173 20.10 13.27 -1.67
C GLY A 173 19.18 13.25 -2.91
N SER A 174 19.80 13.17 -4.09
CA SER A 174 19.09 13.04 -5.37
C SER A 174 18.83 11.57 -5.73
N VAL A 175 17.74 11.29 -6.46
CA VAL A 175 17.38 9.91 -6.83
C VAL A 175 18.46 9.25 -7.71
N SER A 176 19.10 10.02 -8.58
CA SER A 176 20.15 9.50 -9.46
C SER A 176 21.36 8.97 -8.69
N GLN A 177 21.80 9.66 -7.63
CA GLN A 177 22.98 9.28 -6.84
C GLN A 177 22.71 8.05 -5.97
N ILE A 178 21.54 7.98 -5.33
CA ILE A 178 21.23 6.88 -4.40
C ILE A 178 20.93 5.55 -5.09
N VAL A 179 20.61 5.57 -6.38
CA VAL A 179 20.35 4.36 -7.16
C VAL A 179 21.66 3.74 -7.67
N GLU A 180 22.73 4.52 -7.85
CA GLU A 180 24.01 3.99 -8.36
C GLU A 180 24.54 2.75 -7.61
N PRO A 181 24.50 2.70 -6.26
CA PRO A 181 24.94 1.52 -5.51
C PRO A 181 24.12 0.25 -5.79
N TYR A 182 22.91 0.40 -6.31
CA TYR A 182 22.04 -0.72 -6.68
C TYR A 182 22.29 -1.21 -8.11
N LEU A 183 22.78 -0.34 -8.98
CA LEU A 183 23.04 -0.67 -10.39
C LEU A 183 24.39 -1.35 -10.58
N LYS A 184 25.39 -0.97 -9.79
CA LYS A 184 26.77 -1.43 -9.92
C LYS A 184 27.16 -2.31 -8.73
N SER A 185 28.03 -3.29 -8.95
CA SER A 185 28.69 -3.97 -7.84
C SER A 185 29.60 -2.98 -7.12
N ILE A 186 29.40 -2.83 -5.82
CA ILE A 186 30.23 -1.94 -4.98
C ILE A 186 31.17 -2.78 -4.10
N ASP A 187 32.35 -2.23 -3.82
CA ASP A 187 33.34 -2.88 -2.98
C ASP A 187 32.92 -2.89 -1.50
N PRO A 188 33.42 -3.84 -0.69
CA PRO A 188 33.05 -3.95 0.73
C PRO A 188 33.29 -2.68 1.56
N LYS A 189 34.32 -1.88 1.25
CA LYS A 189 34.60 -0.64 1.99
C LYS A 189 33.53 0.42 1.67
N SER A 190 33.12 0.52 0.42
CA SER A 190 32.00 1.39 0.01
C SER A 190 30.67 0.96 0.62
N ILE A 191 30.40 -0.36 0.74
CA ILE A 191 29.22 -0.89 1.44
C ILE A 191 29.19 -0.39 2.90
N GLN A 192 30.30 -0.48 3.62
CA GLN A 192 30.36 -0.01 5.01
C GLN A 192 30.13 1.50 5.12
N LYS A 193 30.68 2.30 4.19
CA LYS A 193 30.44 3.75 4.12
C LYS A 193 28.96 4.05 3.86
N LEU A 194 28.34 3.30 2.95
CA LEU A 194 26.92 3.42 2.63
C LEU A 194 26.04 3.07 3.84
N GLN A 195 26.33 1.98 4.55
CA GLN A 195 25.63 1.60 5.78
C GLN A 195 25.68 2.70 6.85
N ARG A 196 26.83 3.36 7.07
CA ARG A 196 26.93 4.50 8.00
C ARG A 196 26.08 5.68 7.55
N THR A 197 26.04 5.94 6.25
CA THR A 197 25.22 7.01 5.65
C THR A 197 23.74 6.73 5.84
N ILE A 198 23.28 5.52 5.51
CA ILE A 198 21.91 5.06 5.73
C ILE A 198 21.51 5.23 7.20
N LYS A 199 22.32 4.73 8.14
CA LYS A 199 22.05 4.86 9.58
C LYS A 199 21.87 6.32 10.00
N THR A 200 22.75 7.20 9.53
CA THR A 200 22.68 8.65 9.81
C THR A 200 21.42 9.29 9.22
N CYS A 201 21.07 8.95 7.97
CA CYS A 201 19.87 9.44 7.31
C CYS A 201 18.60 8.93 7.99
N CYS A 202 18.51 7.66 8.35
CA CYS A 202 17.37 7.11 9.08
C CYS A 202 17.18 7.80 10.45
N GLN A 203 18.25 8.13 11.16
CA GLN A 203 18.16 8.85 12.43
C GLN A 203 17.67 10.28 12.27
N ARG A 204 18.16 11.01 11.26
CA ARG A 204 17.84 12.43 11.05
C ARG A 204 16.53 12.64 10.30
N LEU A 205 16.35 11.91 9.21
CA LEU A 205 15.30 12.08 8.21
C LEU A 205 14.32 10.89 8.15
N GLY A 206 14.31 10.00 9.15
CA GLY A 206 13.50 8.79 9.15
C GLY A 206 12.00 8.98 8.91
N ASP A 207 11.48 10.19 9.13
CA ASP A 207 10.08 10.56 8.90
C ASP A 207 9.82 11.03 7.46
N PHE A 208 10.87 11.45 6.73
CA PHE A 208 10.78 11.94 5.37
C PHE A 208 11.04 10.82 4.39
N ARG A 209 10.11 10.66 3.45
CA ARG A 209 10.16 9.62 2.43
C ARG A 209 10.48 10.22 1.08
N MET A 210 11.11 9.43 0.24
CA MET A 210 11.31 9.75 -1.15
C MET A 210 10.96 8.55 -2.02
N PRO A 211 10.44 8.80 -3.22
CA PRO A 211 10.19 7.73 -4.16
C PRO A 211 11.48 7.08 -4.64
N PHE A 212 11.46 5.75 -4.76
CA PHE A 212 12.64 4.98 -5.15
C PHE A 212 12.40 4.20 -6.44
N GLY A 213 11.37 3.38 -6.45
CA GLY A 213 11.03 2.56 -7.62
C GLY A 213 9.58 2.12 -7.63
N TRP A 214 9.17 1.56 -8.75
CA TRP A 214 7.85 0.99 -8.92
C TRP A 214 7.91 -0.23 -9.82
N CYS A 215 6.98 -1.15 -9.64
CA CYS A 215 6.75 -2.25 -10.56
C CYS A 215 5.25 -2.52 -10.66
N ALA A 216 4.85 -3.18 -11.74
CA ALA A 216 3.46 -3.47 -11.99
C ALA A 216 3.29 -4.88 -12.54
N ARG A 217 2.11 -5.44 -12.29
CA ARG A 217 1.72 -6.76 -12.79
C ARG A 217 0.27 -6.73 -13.28
N PRO A 218 -0.03 -7.18 -14.51
CA PRO A 218 -1.42 -7.38 -14.93
C PRO A 218 -2.07 -8.45 -14.04
N LEU A 219 -3.33 -8.23 -13.67
CA LEU A 219 -4.06 -9.14 -12.78
C LEU A 219 -4.91 -10.17 -13.50
N PHE A 220 -5.40 -9.86 -14.70
CA PHE A 220 -6.29 -10.73 -15.44
C PHE A 220 -5.70 -11.07 -16.81
N LYS A 221 -5.97 -12.30 -17.26
CA LYS A 221 -5.67 -12.72 -18.63
C LYS A 221 -6.69 -12.07 -19.59
N ASN A 222 -6.43 -12.16 -20.90
CA ASN A 222 -7.37 -11.66 -21.92
C ASN A 222 -8.76 -12.34 -21.86
N SER A 223 -8.85 -13.52 -21.23
CA SER A 223 -10.11 -14.22 -20.96
C SER A 223 -10.91 -13.66 -19.79
N GLY A 224 -10.39 -12.67 -19.04
CA GLY A 224 -11.04 -12.11 -17.86
C GLY A 224 -10.82 -12.92 -16.58
N HIS A 225 -10.15 -14.07 -16.65
CA HIS A 225 -9.79 -14.86 -15.47
C HIS A 225 -8.56 -14.28 -14.76
N LEU A 226 -8.57 -14.37 -13.43
CA LEU A 226 -7.46 -13.94 -12.57
C LEU A 226 -6.20 -14.74 -12.89
N ASP A 227 -5.08 -14.05 -13.07
CA ASP A 227 -3.78 -14.63 -13.35
C ASP A 227 -2.97 -14.84 -12.07
N THR A 228 -2.72 -16.09 -11.69
CA THR A 228 -1.90 -16.44 -10.51
C THR A 228 -0.42 -16.66 -10.85
N GLU A 229 -0.06 -16.78 -12.12
CA GLU A 229 1.28 -17.23 -12.57
C GLU A 229 2.15 -16.09 -13.09
N SER A 230 1.54 -14.99 -13.57
CA SER A 230 2.29 -13.84 -14.06
C SER A 230 3.29 -13.31 -13.04
N HIS A 231 4.46 -12.89 -13.52
CA HIS A 231 5.49 -12.21 -12.74
C HIS A 231 5.34 -10.69 -12.83
N PHE A 232 5.84 -9.98 -11.81
CA PHE A 232 5.94 -8.52 -11.85
C PHE A 232 6.93 -8.07 -12.93
N SER A 233 6.69 -6.87 -13.46
CA SER A 233 7.70 -6.15 -14.23
C SER A 233 8.97 -5.96 -13.41
N PRO A 234 10.12 -5.69 -14.06
CA PRO A 234 11.29 -5.18 -13.36
C PRO A 234 10.94 -3.96 -12.51
N ILE A 235 11.75 -3.71 -11.48
CA ILE A 235 11.61 -2.52 -10.64
C ILE A 235 12.19 -1.34 -11.41
N TYR A 236 11.33 -0.44 -11.88
CA TYR A 236 11.74 0.77 -12.56
C TYR A 236 12.05 1.87 -11.56
N ARG A 237 13.15 2.59 -11.78
CA ARG A 237 13.51 3.77 -11.00
C ARG A 237 12.44 4.85 -11.14
N CYS A 238 12.06 5.46 -10.03
CA CYS A 238 11.21 6.65 -10.03
C CYS A 238 12.04 7.89 -10.41
N GLU A 239 11.54 8.73 -11.32
CA GLU A 239 12.17 10.03 -11.61
C GLU A 239 11.46 11.13 -10.81
N GLU A 240 12.22 12.14 -10.37
CA GLU A 240 11.81 13.17 -9.40
C GLU A 240 10.54 13.97 -9.77
N LYS A 241 10.10 13.89 -11.03
CA LYS A 241 8.93 14.60 -11.55
C LYS A 241 7.75 13.70 -11.95
N LYS A 242 7.84 12.38 -11.74
CA LYS A 242 7.01 11.40 -12.47
C LYS A 242 6.08 10.47 -11.65
N LEU A 243 5.63 10.90 -10.48
CA LEU A 243 4.80 10.05 -9.60
C LEU A 243 3.40 10.56 -9.32
N ASN A 244 2.89 11.41 -10.20
CA ASN A 244 1.47 11.70 -10.19
C ASN A 244 0.72 10.48 -10.72
N GLU A 245 -0.50 10.26 -10.22
CA GLU A 245 -1.33 9.12 -10.63
C GLU A 245 -1.52 9.06 -12.16
N SER A 246 -1.65 10.23 -12.79
CA SER A 246 -1.72 10.37 -14.25
C SER A 246 -0.49 9.84 -14.98
N GLU A 247 0.69 9.96 -14.39
CA GLU A 247 1.93 9.49 -15.02
C GLU A 247 2.10 7.98 -14.85
N ILE A 248 1.75 7.44 -13.69
CA ILE A 248 1.71 5.99 -13.47
C ILE A 248 0.78 5.35 -14.50
N VAL A 249 -0.42 5.90 -14.70
CA VAL A 249 -1.36 5.45 -15.72
C VAL A 249 -0.75 5.46 -17.13
N LYS A 250 -0.06 6.54 -17.52
CA LYS A 250 0.62 6.63 -18.82
C LYS A 250 1.70 5.55 -18.97
N MET A 251 2.50 5.32 -17.92
CA MET A 251 3.53 4.29 -17.91
C MET A 251 2.91 2.88 -18.00
N LEU A 252 1.77 2.64 -17.34
CA LEU A 252 1.03 1.37 -17.43
C LEU A 252 0.48 1.12 -18.83
N ALA A 253 -0.05 2.14 -19.51
CA ALA A 253 -0.51 2.01 -20.89
C ALA A 253 0.63 1.64 -21.87
N ASP A 254 1.86 2.03 -21.53
CA ASP A 254 3.05 1.73 -22.31
C ASP A 254 3.81 0.48 -21.83
N ILE A 255 3.36 -0.20 -20.77
CA ILE A 255 4.06 -1.35 -20.18
C ILE A 255 4.18 -2.55 -21.13
N ARG A 256 3.25 -2.67 -22.08
CA ARG A 256 3.26 -3.70 -23.13
C ARG A 256 4.17 -3.34 -24.31
N LYS A 257 4.71 -2.11 -24.37
CA LYS A 257 5.56 -1.62 -25.46
C LYS A 257 7.03 -1.63 -25.01
N PRO A 258 7.81 -2.66 -25.37
CA PRO A 258 9.18 -2.81 -24.87
C PRO A 258 10.09 -1.64 -25.27
N GLU A 259 9.87 -1.02 -26.43
CA GLU A 259 10.64 0.15 -26.90
C GLU A 259 10.58 1.35 -25.96
N LYS A 260 9.46 1.53 -25.25
CA LYS A 260 9.28 2.61 -24.28
C LYS A 260 9.80 2.20 -22.91
N MET A 261 9.53 0.96 -22.50
CA MET A 261 9.95 0.46 -21.19
C MET A 261 11.47 0.31 -21.05
N ASN A 262 12.17 -0.01 -22.15
CA ASN A 262 13.64 -0.13 -22.16
C ASN A 262 14.36 1.21 -21.92
N LYS A 263 13.67 2.35 -22.04
CA LYS A 263 14.22 3.67 -21.73
C LYS A 263 14.28 3.93 -20.22
N LEU A 264 13.51 3.20 -19.42
CA LEU A 264 13.47 3.36 -17.98
C LEU A 264 14.66 2.63 -17.33
N THR A 265 15.30 3.28 -16.37
CA THR A 265 16.36 2.64 -15.58
C THR A 265 15.77 1.55 -14.71
N VAL A 266 16.26 0.32 -14.85
CA VAL A 266 15.85 -0.83 -14.03
C VAL A 266 16.77 -0.95 -12.83
N ILE A 267 16.19 -1.02 -11.63
CA ILE A 267 16.88 -1.31 -10.38
C ILE A 267 16.90 -2.83 -10.18
N PRO A 268 18.07 -3.48 -10.14
CA PRO A 268 18.16 -4.93 -9.95
C PRO A 268 17.55 -5.40 -8.63
N GLY A 269 16.47 -6.16 -8.72
CA GLY A 269 15.76 -6.73 -7.59
C GLY A 269 14.57 -7.58 -8.01
N SER A 270 13.93 -8.23 -7.04
CA SER A 270 12.74 -9.06 -7.23
C SER A 270 11.66 -8.70 -6.20
N VAL A 271 10.42 -8.69 -6.68
CA VAL A 271 9.20 -8.60 -5.86
C VAL A 271 8.42 -9.89 -6.06
N ILE A 272 8.18 -10.61 -4.98
CA ILE A 272 7.40 -11.84 -4.97
C ILE A 272 6.09 -11.56 -4.25
N ILE A 273 5.01 -11.65 -4.99
CA ILE A 273 3.64 -11.46 -4.52
C ILE A 273 2.81 -12.62 -5.05
N LYS A 274 2.13 -13.30 -4.16
CA LYS A 274 1.25 -14.43 -4.48
C LYS A 274 -0.20 -13.98 -4.45
N ILE A 275 -0.96 -14.31 -5.49
CA ILE A 275 -2.37 -13.96 -5.62
C ILE A 275 -3.19 -15.23 -5.61
N LEU A 276 -4.22 -15.28 -4.76
CA LEU A 276 -5.13 -16.41 -4.64
C LEU A 276 -6.58 -15.95 -4.87
N PRO A 277 -7.35 -16.63 -5.74
CA PRO A 277 -8.77 -16.35 -5.89
C PRO A 277 -9.53 -16.65 -4.58
N MET A 278 -10.62 -15.92 -4.35
CA MET A 278 -11.50 -16.16 -3.20
C MET A 278 -12.92 -16.46 -3.68
N GLU A 279 -13.44 -17.64 -3.36
CA GLU A 279 -14.77 -18.09 -3.82
C GLU A 279 -15.93 -17.68 -2.89
N VAL A 280 -15.66 -17.30 -1.63
CA VAL A 280 -16.71 -17.01 -0.63
C VAL A 280 -16.43 -15.73 0.14
N THR A 281 -17.39 -14.79 0.08
CA THR A 281 -17.44 -13.55 0.85
C THR A 281 -18.44 -13.68 1.99
N LEU A 282 -18.15 -14.52 2.98
CA LEU A 282 -18.69 -14.21 4.30
C LEU A 282 -17.81 -13.09 4.86
N PRO A 283 -18.39 -11.99 5.36
CA PRO A 283 -17.61 -10.99 6.07
C PRO A 283 -16.98 -11.70 7.27
N SER A 284 -15.71 -12.06 7.12
CA SER A 284 -14.88 -12.39 8.26
C SER A 284 -14.93 -11.15 9.16
N LYS A 285 -15.46 -11.31 10.38
CA LYS A 285 -15.53 -10.26 11.42
C LYS A 285 -14.16 -9.62 11.76
N LYS A 286 -13.08 -10.02 11.07
CA LYS A 286 -11.70 -9.65 11.32
C LYS A 286 -10.97 -9.05 10.11
N MET A 287 -11.65 -8.71 9.02
CA MET A 287 -10.98 -8.29 7.79
C MET A 287 -11.36 -6.87 7.36
N PHE A 288 -10.34 -6.03 7.20
CA PHE A 288 -10.46 -4.75 6.50
C PHE A 288 -10.55 -5.01 5.00
N THR A 289 -11.60 -4.51 4.37
CA THR A 289 -11.84 -4.61 2.93
C THR A 289 -11.57 -3.28 2.27
N CYS A 290 -10.77 -3.27 1.19
CA CYS A 290 -10.62 -2.12 0.32
C CYS A 290 -11.58 -2.31 -0.86
N SER A 291 -12.71 -1.60 -0.86
CA SER A 291 -13.60 -1.48 -2.01
C SER A 291 -14.08 -0.04 -2.13
N TYR A 292 -13.99 0.51 -3.35
CA TYR A 292 -14.58 1.79 -3.74
C TYR A 292 -15.65 1.50 -4.80
N SER A 293 -16.89 1.86 -4.54
CA SER A 293 -17.95 1.96 -5.55
C SER A 293 -18.04 3.41 -6.04
N SER A 294 -18.06 3.59 -7.36
CA SER A 294 -18.44 4.86 -8.00
C SER A 294 -19.93 4.87 -8.29
#